data_AF-A0A315XAJ4-F1
#
_entry.id   AF-A0A315XAJ4-F1
#
_cell.length_a   1.000
_cell.length_b   1.000
_cell.length_c   1.000
_cell.angle_alpha   90.00
_cell.angle_beta   90.00
_cell.angle_gamma   90.00
#
_symmetry.space_group_name_H-M   'P 1'
#
loop_
_entity.id
_entity.type
_entity.pdbx_description
1 polymer ?
#
loop_
_entity_poly.entity_id
_entity_poly.type
_entity_poly.pdbx_seq_one_letter_code
_entity_poly.pdbx_strand_id
1 'polypeptide(L)'
;MRTRLYVAAVIAGLALLVITVIVVANYGRHDPSPPSLRDDPNLAIPGSIIFLDEKQCILRAVASGAGIEEVYCLSRNDYPSEIYFVDDTTILFTRYDSRGPVLFELNTQTRAIRDLGAQPTSPKPVETGLVSPSGEEVFAEYDGRIVILKDGTRTTITEFDTRDYGGPSPVTWSPDGQWILLRYWARTHPELWIISRDGATQGTLTTDASGSAASWYIEGVGTYPPIPESYQR
;
A
#
# COMPACT_ATOMS: atom_id res chain seq x y z
N MET A 1 -51.29 38.54 15.64
CA MET A 1 -49.83 38.68 15.90
C MET A 1 -49.15 37.36 16.22
N ARG A 2 -49.66 36.51 17.12
CA ARG A 2 -49.04 35.22 17.51
C ARG A 2 -48.76 34.27 16.34
N THR A 3 -49.65 34.14 15.36
CA THR A 3 -49.48 33.23 14.21
C THR A 3 -48.28 33.59 13.33
N ARG A 4 -47.99 34.88 13.15
CA ARG A 4 -46.83 35.34 12.38
C ARG A 4 -45.50 35.09 13.12
N LEU A 5 -45.52 35.18 14.45
CA LEU A 5 -44.39 34.84 15.32
C LEU A 5 -44.07 33.33 15.28
N TYR A 6 -45.09 32.48 15.28
CA TYR A 6 -44.90 31.02 15.14
C TYR A 6 -44.31 30.65 13.77
N VAL A 7 -44.83 31.22 12.68
CA VAL A 7 -44.30 30.96 11.33
C VAL A 7 -42.85 31.43 11.22
N ALA A 8 -42.52 32.61 11.75
CA ALA A 8 -41.14 33.11 11.76
C ALA A 8 -40.20 32.22 12.58
N ALA A 9 -40.64 31.72 13.74
CA ALA A 9 -39.84 30.82 14.58
C ALA A 9 -39.58 29.46 13.89
N VAL A 10 -40.57 28.91 13.18
CA VAL A 10 -40.41 27.65 12.43
C VAL A 10 -39.44 27.83 11.26
N ILE A 11 -39.56 28.94 10.51
CA ILE A 11 -38.65 29.23 9.40
C ILE A 11 -37.21 29.43 9.91
N ALA A 12 -37.03 30.14 11.02
CA ALA A 12 -35.71 30.33 11.64
C ALA A 12 -35.12 28.99 12.10
N GLY A 13 -35.92 28.12 12.73
CA GLY A 13 -35.49 26.79 13.15
C GLY A 13 -35.08 25.89 11.99
N LEU A 14 -35.86 25.90 10.89
CA LEU A 14 -35.53 25.15 9.67
C LEU A 14 -34.26 25.68 9.00
N ALA A 15 -34.10 27.00 8.90
CA ALA A 15 -32.88 27.61 8.36
C ALA A 15 -31.65 27.22 9.19
N LEU A 16 -31.76 27.24 10.52
CA LEU A 16 -30.67 26.86 11.42
C LEU A 16 -30.32 25.37 11.30
N LEU A 17 -31.32 24.50 11.14
CA LEU A 17 -31.12 23.08 10.89
C LEU A 17 -30.45 22.82 9.54
N VAL A 18 -30.87 23.50 8.47
CA VAL A 18 -30.23 23.40 7.15
C VAL A 18 -28.78 23.89 7.22
N ILE A 19 -28.51 25.01 7.89
CA ILE A 19 -27.14 25.50 8.09
C ILE A 19 -26.31 24.48 8.88
N THR A 20 -26.87 23.87 9.93
CA THR A 20 -26.16 22.86 10.72
C THR A 20 -25.85 21.63 9.89
N VAL A 21 -26.78 21.17 9.05
CA VAL A 21 -26.56 20.05 8.13
C VAL A 21 -25.50 20.39 7.09
N ILE A 22 -25.53 21.60 6.51
CA ILE A 22 -24.51 22.06 5.54
C ILE A 22 -23.15 22.16 6.21
N VAL A 23 -23.06 22.68 7.44
CA VAL A 23 -21.81 22.75 8.20
C VAL A 23 -21.32 21.34 8.52
N VAL A 24 -22.17 20.43 9.00
CA VAL A 24 -21.77 19.03 9.29
C VAL A 24 -21.39 18.26 8.03
N ALA A 25 -22.02 18.55 6.88
CA ALA A 25 -21.71 17.92 5.60
C ALA A 25 -20.45 18.51 4.93
N ASN A 26 -20.23 19.83 5.01
CA ASN A 26 -19.04 20.50 4.47
C ASN A 26 -17.81 20.34 5.37
N TYR A 27 -18.00 20.26 6.68
CA TYR A 27 -17.00 19.75 7.64
C TYR A 27 -17.13 18.21 7.79
N GLY A 28 -17.74 17.56 6.79
CA GLY A 28 -17.68 16.12 6.62
C GLY A 28 -16.22 15.71 6.65
N ARG A 29 -15.94 14.64 7.41
CA ARG A 29 -14.61 14.12 7.73
C ARG A 29 -13.67 14.30 6.54
N HIS A 30 -12.62 15.11 6.73
CA HIS A 30 -11.52 15.17 5.78
C HIS A 30 -11.12 13.72 5.45
N ASP A 31 -11.23 13.36 4.18
CA ASP A 31 -10.77 12.07 3.73
C ASP A 31 -9.30 12.23 3.36
N PRO A 32 -8.37 11.69 4.16
CA PRO A 32 -6.95 11.82 3.84
C PRO A 32 -6.57 10.94 2.64
N SER A 33 -7.43 10.01 2.22
CA SER A 33 -7.16 9.07 1.13
C SER A 33 -7.32 9.70 -0.26
N PRO A 34 -6.34 9.53 -1.18
CA PRO A 34 -6.48 9.90 -2.57
C PRO A 34 -7.52 9.00 -3.25
N PRO A 35 -7.95 9.35 -4.48
CA PRO A 35 -8.90 8.56 -5.23
C PRO A 35 -8.54 7.07 -5.30
N SER A 36 -9.57 6.23 -5.22
CA SER A 36 -9.45 4.79 -5.37
C SER A 36 -9.10 4.42 -6.80
N LEU A 37 -7.96 3.75 -6.99
CA LEU A 37 -7.54 3.22 -8.29
C LEU A 37 -8.44 2.07 -8.76
N ARG A 38 -9.20 1.44 -7.85
CA ARG A 38 -10.18 0.42 -8.21
C ARG A 38 -11.42 1.02 -8.87
N ASP A 39 -11.79 2.23 -8.45
CA ASP A 39 -12.97 2.93 -8.98
C ASP A 39 -12.61 3.75 -10.23
N ASP A 40 -11.41 4.34 -10.27
CA ASP A 40 -10.88 5.08 -11.42
C ASP A 40 -9.42 4.65 -11.74
N PRO A 41 -9.23 3.58 -12.56
CA PRO A 41 -7.91 3.05 -12.84
C PRO A 41 -6.99 4.02 -13.59
N ASN A 42 -5.73 4.13 -13.13
CA ASN A 42 -4.70 4.92 -13.80
C ASN A 42 -3.74 4.04 -14.60
N LEU A 43 -3.95 3.96 -15.91
CA LEU A 43 -3.16 3.13 -16.82
C LEU A 43 -1.69 3.56 -16.97
N ALA A 44 -1.30 4.74 -16.46
CA ALA A 44 0.10 5.16 -16.44
C ALA A 44 0.91 4.40 -15.38
N ILE A 45 0.26 3.74 -14.42
CA ILE A 45 0.90 2.93 -13.38
C ILE A 45 1.09 1.50 -13.91
N PRO A 46 2.32 1.07 -14.24
CA PRO A 46 2.56 -0.18 -14.93
C PRO A 46 2.66 -1.37 -13.98
N GLY A 47 2.40 -2.57 -14.52
CA GLY A 47 2.78 -3.82 -13.88
C GLY A 47 1.76 -4.39 -12.90
N SER A 48 2.23 -5.34 -12.10
CA SER A 48 1.45 -6.08 -11.11
C SER A 48 2.12 -6.01 -9.75
N ILE A 49 1.32 -5.99 -8.69
CA ILE A 49 1.77 -5.95 -7.31
C ILE A 49 1.21 -7.17 -6.59
N ILE A 50 2.05 -7.92 -5.89
CA ILE A 50 1.62 -8.90 -4.90
C ILE A 50 1.79 -8.34 -3.50
N PHE A 51 0.83 -8.66 -2.63
CA PHE A 51 0.80 -8.19 -1.25
C PHE A 51 -0.13 -9.10 -0.43
N LEU A 52 -0.19 -8.85 0.88
CA LEU A 52 -1.10 -9.57 1.80
C LEU A 52 -2.26 -8.70 2.26
N ASP A 53 -3.46 -9.26 2.31
CA ASP A 53 -4.59 -8.65 3.03
C ASP A 53 -4.52 -8.92 4.54
N GLU A 54 -5.48 -8.36 5.26
CA GLU A 54 -5.65 -8.55 6.69
C GLU A 54 -5.92 -10.01 7.11
N LYS A 55 -6.41 -10.84 6.17
CA LYS A 55 -6.72 -12.25 6.41
C LYS A 55 -5.52 -13.16 6.13
N GLN A 56 -4.35 -12.59 5.82
CA GLN A 56 -3.14 -13.31 5.41
C GLN A 56 -3.33 -14.07 4.10
N CYS A 57 -4.16 -13.55 3.21
CA CYS A 57 -4.25 -14.02 1.84
C CYS A 57 -3.28 -13.22 0.96
N ILE A 58 -2.57 -13.93 0.08
CA ILE A 58 -1.74 -13.35 -0.97
C ILE A 58 -2.66 -12.92 -2.10
N LEU A 59 -2.65 -11.63 -2.40
CA LEU A 59 -3.37 -11.04 -3.51
C LEU A 59 -2.41 -10.58 -4.59
N ARG A 60 -2.91 -10.54 -5.82
CA ARG A 60 -2.26 -9.94 -6.98
C ARG A 60 -3.15 -8.84 -7.51
N ALA A 61 -2.64 -7.62 -7.53
CA ALA A 61 -3.29 -6.47 -8.15
C ALA A 61 -2.61 -6.09 -9.46
N VAL A 62 -3.39 -5.64 -10.43
CA VAL A 62 -2.89 -4.79 -11.50
C VAL A 62 -2.59 -3.42 -10.88
N ALA A 63 -1.37 -2.91 -11.04
CA ALA A 63 -0.92 -1.72 -10.32
C ALA A 63 -1.74 -0.46 -10.65
N SER A 64 -2.32 -0.39 -11.85
CA SER A 64 -3.28 0.65 -12.24
C SER A 64 -4.58 0.65 -11.45
N GLY A 65 -4.86 -0.41 -10.68
CA GLY A 65 -6.10 -0.63 -9.94
C GLY A 65 -7.19 -1.36 -10.74
N ALA A 66 -6.94 -1.68 -12.02
CA ALA A 66 -7.93 -2.31 -12.91
C ALA A 66 -8.46 -3.69 -12.45
N GLY A 67 -7.77 -4.34 -11.51
CA GLY A 67 -8.24 -5.61 -10.94
C GLY A 67 -7.36 -6.08 -9.79
N ILE A 68 -7.97 -6.81 -8.86
CA ILE A 68 -7.29 -7.50 -7.76
C ILE A 68 -7.88 -8.90 -7.65
N GLU A 69 -7.01 -9.90 -7.59
CA GLU A 69 -7.38 -11.30 -7.42
C GLU A 69 -6.71 -11.91 -6.18
N GLU A 70 -7.42 -12.80 -5.50
CA GLU A 70 -6.87 -13.64 -4.44
C GLU A 70 -6.18 -14.87 -5.06
N VAL A 71 -4.90 -15.04 -4.74
CA VAL A 71 -4.06 -16.11 -5.30
C VAL A 71 -4.02 -17.31 -4.36
N TYR A 72 -3.69 -17.07 -3.09
CA TYR A 72 -3.50 -18.12 -2.09
C TYR A 72 -3.69 -17.59 -0.67
N CYS A 73 -4.51 -18.27 0.14
CA CYS A 73 -4.67 -17.93 1.55
C CYS A 73 -3.76 -18.77 2.44
N LEU A 74 -2.96 -18.08 3.26
CA LEU A 74 -2.14 -18.71 4.27
C LEU A 74 -2.99 -19.15 5.46
N SER A 75 -2.42 -19.97 6.36
CA SER A 75 -3.08 -20.21 7.64
C SER A 75 -3.02 -18.92 8.47
N ARG A 76 -4.02 -18.67 9.33
CA ARG A 76 -4.10 -17.44 10.16
C ARG A 76 -2.87 -17.12 11.02
N ASN A 77 -1.99 -18.09 11.24
CA ASN A 77 -0.77 -17.94 12.03
C ASN A 77 0.51 -17.84 11.18
N ASP A 78 0.40 -17.92 9.86
CA ASP A 78 1.49 -17.68 8.94
C ASP A 78 1.55 -16.17 8.65
N TYR A 79 2.65 -15.53 9.03
CA TYR A 79 2.92 -14.13 8.74
C TYR A 79 4.22 -14.05 7.94
N PRO A 80 4.16 -14.11 6.60
CA PRO A 80 5.34 -13.96 5.78
C PRO A 80 5.94 -12.59 6.06
N SER A 81 7.21 -12.59 6.44
CA SER A 81 7.97 -11.35 6.56
C SER A 81 8.38 -10.81 5.19
N GLU A 82 8.41 -11.67 4.18
CA GLU A 82 8.95 -11.36 2.87
C GLU A 82 8.16 -12.08 1.77
N ILE A 83 7.97 -11.38 0.65
CA ILE A 83 7.30 -11.87 -0.55
C ILE A 83 7.95 -11.20 -1.77
N TYR A 84 8.26 -11.97 -2.80
CA TYR A 84 8.99 -11.51 -3.99
C TYR A 84 8.36 -12.10 -5.24
N PHE A 85 8.21 -11.30 -6.29
CA PHE A 85 8.10 -11.85 -7.63
C PHE A 85 9.45 -12.44 -8.09
N VAL A 86 9.39 -13.60 -8.72
CA VAL A 86 10.48 -14.18 -9.53
C VAL A 86 10.29 -13.81 -10.99
N ASP A 87 9.05 -13.96 -11.47
CA ASP A 87 8.59 -13.61 -12.80
C ASP A 87 7.09 -13.22 -12.72
N ASP A 88 6.40 -13.14 -13.86
CA ASP A 88 4.98 -12.77 -13.94
C ASP A 88 4.03 -13.78 -13.29
N THR A 89 4.46 -15.03 -13.14
CA THR A 89 3.66 -16.15 -12.64
C THR A 89 4.19 -16.80 -11.38
N THR A 90 5.41 -16.49 -10.97
CA THR A 90 6.09 -17.18 -9.87
C THR A 90 6.45 -16.19 -8.78
N ILE A 91 6.10 -16.52 -7.54
CA ILE A 91 6.51 -15.76 -6.36
C ILE A 91 7.26 -16.63 -5.37
N LEU A 92 8.11 -16.00 -4.58
CA LEU A 92 8.72 -16.56 -3.38
C LEU A 92 8.12 -15.89 -2.15
N PHE A 93 7.89 -16.66 -1.09
CA PHE A 93 7.43 -16.12 0.18
C PHE A 93 7.94 -16.98 1.34
N THR A 94 8.08 -16.36 2.49
CA THR A 94 8.55 -17.05 3.70
C THR A 94 7.39 -17.53 4.55
N ARG A 95 7.50 -18.72 5.14
CA ARG A 95 6.61 -19.18 6.22
C ARG A 95 7.44 -19.67 7.39
N TYR A 96 6.86 -19.63 8.57
CA TYR A 96 7.47 -20.20 9.76
C TYR A 96 6.85 -21.55 10.07
N ASP A 97 7.70 -22.57 10.22
CA ASP A 97 7.29 -23.87 10.76
C ASP A 97 8.28 -24.38 11.81
N SER A 98 8.20 -25.66 12.17
CA SER A 98 9.10 -26.29 13.15
C SER A 98 10.60 -26.16 12.83
N ARG A 99 10.97 -25.85 11.58
CA ARG A 99 12.34 -25.65 11.12
C ARG A 99 12.82 -24.20 11.26
N GLY A 100 11.93 -23.27 11.59
CA GLY A 100 12.18 -21.83 11.51
C GLY A 100 11.64 -21.23 10.20
N PRO A 101 12.28 -20.18 9.62
CA PRO A 101 11.86 -19.61 8.36
C PRO A 101 12.15 -20.57 7.20
N VAL A 102 11.12 -20.86 6.41
CA VAL A 102 11.15 -21.75 5.26
C VAL A 102 10.68 -20.98 4.04
N LEU A 103 11.41 -21.13 2.94
CA LEU A 103 11.08 -20.48 1.68
C LEU A 103 10.12 -21.38 0.89
N PHE A 104 9.07 -20.77 0.36
CA PHE A 104 8.12 -21.42 -0.52
C PHE A 104 8.08 -20.70 -1.85
N GLU A 105 7.92 -21.48 -2.91
CA GLU A 105 7.62 -20.98 -4.25
C GLU A 105 6.15 -21.27 -4.55
N LEU A 106 5.45 -20.28 -5.09
CA LEU A 106 4.06 -20.39 -5.54
C LEU A 106 3.97 -19.93 -6.99
N ASN A 107 3.42 -20.79 -7.84
CA ASN A 107 2.95 -20.38 -9.16
C ASN A 107 1.53 -19.79 -9.04
N THR A 108 1.37 -18.52 -9.37
CA THR A 108 0.15 -17.73 -9.15
C THR A 108 -1.01 -18.16 -10.06
N GLN A 109 -0.71 -18.73 -11.23
CA GLN A 109 -1.74 -19.20 -12.17
C GLN A 109 -2.28 -20.57 -11.77
N THR A 110 -1.39 -21.54 -11.55
CA THR A 110 -1.76 -22.93 -11.23
C THR A 110 -2.05 -23.15 -9.74
N ARG A 111 -1.64 -22.21 -8.89
CA ARG A 111 -1.67 -22.30 -7.42
C ARG A 111 -0.84 -23.44 -6.84
N ALA A 112 0.10 -23.98 -7.64
CA ALA A 112 1.02 -25.01 -7.19
C ALA A 112 2.06 -24.40 -6.23
N ILE A 113 2.30 -25.08 -5.10
CA ILE A 113 3.26 -24.66 -4.07
C ILE A 113 4.38 -25.68 -3.93
N ARG A 114 5.61 -25.18 -3.83
CA ARG A 114 6.81 -25.98 -3.61
C ARG A 114 7.56 -25.48 -2.37
N ASP A 115 7.83 -26.40 -1.44
CA ASP A 115 8.73 -26.15 -0.30
C ASP A 115 10.18 -26.17 -0.79
N LEU A 116 10.88 -25.05 -0.62
CA LEU A 116 12.28 -24.89 -1.04
C LEU A 116 13.28 -25.20 0.10
N GLY A 117 12.79 -25.46 1.31
CA GLY A 117 13.59 -25.80 2.48
C GLY A 117 13.84 -24.62 3.42
N ALA A 118 14.38 -24.95 4.60
CA ALA A 118 14.80 -23.97 5.59
C ALA A 118 15.90 -23.07 5.00
N GLN A 119 15.76 -21.76 5.16
CA GLN A 119 16.74 -20.79 4.72
C GLN A 119 17.55 -20.27 5.90
N PRO A 120 18.83 -19.88 5.69
CA PRO A 120 19.54 -19.10 6.70
C PRO A 120 18.73 -17.82 6.98
N THR A 121 18.63 -17.45 8.25
CA THR A 121 18.02 -16.18 8.65
C THR A 121 18.67 -15.06 7.86
N SER A 122 17.90 -14.33 7.04
CA SER A 122 18.40 -13.12 6.39
C SER A 122 18.98 -12.20 7.48
N PRO A 123 20.22 -11.70 7.34
CA PRO A 123 20.75 -10.73 8.29
C PRO A 123 19.97 -9.42 8.11
N LYS A 124 18.90 -9.29 8.91
CA LYS A 124 17.87 -8.23 8.90
C LYS A 124 16.98 -8.23 7.64
N PRO A 125 15.68 -7.88 7.78
CA PRO A 125 14.85 -7.62 6.62
C PRO A 125 15.55 -6.53 5.83
N VAL A 126 16.03 -6.85 4.64
CA VAL A 126 16.76 -5.87 3.88
C VAL A 126 15.77 -4.75 3.61
N GLU A 127 16.14 -3.52 3.92
CA GLU A 127 15.48 -2.30 3.43
C GLU A 127 15.58 -2.21 1.89
N THR A 128 15.64 -3.35 1.17
CA THR A 128 15.76 -3.46 -0.28
C THR A 128 14.58 -2.81 -0.98
N GLY A 129 13.39 -2.82 -0.36
CA GLY A 129 12.25 -2.09 -0.90
C GLY A 129 12.39 -0.57 -0.76
N LEU A 130 13.23 -0.08 0.17
CA LEU A 130 13.35 1.35 0.47
C LEU A 130 14.44 2.03 -0.35
N VAL A 131 15.44 1.29 -0.82
CA VAL A 131 16.36 1.77 -1.86
C VAL A 131 15.67 1.60 -3.21
N SER A 132 15.86 2.53 -4.15
CA SER A 132 15.34 2.42 -5.51
C SER A 132 16.30 1.57 -6.38
N PRO A 133 15.87 1.13 -7.57
CA PRO A 133 16.77 0.51 -8.55
C PRO A 133 17.99 1.38 -8.93
N SER A 134 17.88 2.71 -8.82
CA SER A 134 18.96 3.67 -9.08
C SER A 134 19.74 4.11 -7.84
N GLY A 135 19.46 3.53 -6.66
CA GLY A 135 20.23 3.74 -5.44
C GLY A 135 19.77 4.89 -4.54
N GLU A 136 18.61 5.48 -4.80
CA GLU A 136 18.03 6.50 -3.90
C GLU A 136 17.21 5.86 -2.79
N GLU A 137 17.29 6.40 -1.58
CA GLU A 137 16.52 5.89 -0.43
C GLU A 137 15.21 6.66 -0.27
N VAL A 138 14.11 5.96 0.01
CA VAL A 138 12.83 6.55 0.43
C VAL A 138 12.55 6.25 1.89
N PHE A 139 12.14 7.26 2.65
CA PHE A 139 11.73 7.11 4.04
C PHE A 139 10.62 8.10 4.42
N ALA A 140 9.91 7.76 5.49
CA ALA A 140 8.96 8.66 6.14
C ALA A 140 9.63 9.41 7.29
N GLU A 141 9.41 10.72 7.36
CA GLU A 141 9.77 11.54 8.51
C GLU A 141 8.65 11.56 9.56
N TYR A 142 9.00 11.87 10.81
CA TYR A 142 8.06 11.88 11.93
C TYR A 142 6.90 12.88 11.75
N ASP A 143 7.09 13.93 10.97
CA ASP A 143 6.08 14.95 10.66
C ASP A 143 5.17 14.56 9.48
N GLY A 144 5.30 13.34 8.94
CA GLY A 144 4.44 12.81 7.88
C GLY A 144 4.96 13.04 6.47
N ARG A 145 6.14 13.64 6.29
CA ARG A 145 6.73 13.82 4.95
C ARG A 145 7.33 12.52 4.45
N ILE A 146 7.06 12.20 3.18
CA ILE A 146 7.82 11.18 2.45
C ILE A 146 8.96 11.87 1.71
N VAL A 147 10.17 11.38 1.92
CA VAL A 147 11.39 11.99 1.42
C VAL A 147 12.20 10.98 0.62
N ILE A 148 12.73 11.43 -0.52
CA ILE A 148 13.77 10.73 -1.28
C ILE A 148 15.12 11.37 -0.95
N LEU A 149 16.08 10.55 -0.57
CA LEU A 149 17.48 10.93 -0.37
C LEU A 149 18.35 10.42 -1.52
N LYS A 150 19.02 11.34 -2.20
CA LYS A 150 19.97 11.06 -3.27
C LYS A 150 21.23 11.89 -3.07
N ASP A 151 22.38 11.24 -2.93
CA ASP A 151 23.69 11.90 -2.82
C ASP A 151 23.71 13.02 -1.74
N GLY A 152 23.05 12.79 -0.61
CA GLY A 152 22.93 13.76 0.49
C GLY A 152 21.84 14.82 0.30
N THR A 153 21.22 14.90 -0.88
CA THR A 153 20.11 15.82 -1.17
C THR A 153 18.78 15.17 -0.81
N ARG A 154 18.01 15.85 0.06
CA ARG A 154 16.66 15.44 0.46
C ARG A 154 15.60 16.16 -0.38
N THR A 155 14.66 15.40 -0.93
CA THR A 155 13.50 15.92 -1.67
C THR A 155 12.23 15.38 -1.05
N THR A 156 11.37 16.25 -0.53
CA THR A 156 10.01 15.87 -0.10
C THR A 156 9.14 15.67 -1.33
N ILE A 157 8.45 14.53 -1.41
CA ILE A 157 7.57 14.20 -2.54
C ILE A 157 6.09 14.30 -2.18
N THR A 158 5.72 14.05 -0.92
CA THR A 158 4.35 14.22 -0.42
C THR A 158 4.36 14.36 1.10
N GLU A 159 3.24 14.81 1.65
CA GLU A 159 3.06 15.02 3.08
C GLU A 159 1.71 14.43 3.51
N PHE A 160 1.69 13.85 4.70
CA PHE A 160 0.51 13.24 5.29
C PHE A 160 0.15 13.93 6.60
N ASP A 161 -1.14 14.07 6.90
CA ASP A 161 -1.58 14.52 8.23
C ASP A 161 -1.36 13.38 9.22
N THR A 162 -0.33 13.51 10.06
CA THR A 162 0.01 12.55 11.12
C THR A 162 -0.48 12.99 12.50
N ARG A 163 -1.14 14.15 12.58
CA ARG A 163 -1.72 14.62 13.84
C ARG A 163 -3.00 13.86 14.16
N ASP A 164 -3.81 13.66 13.13
CA ASP A 164 -5.14 13.07 13.25
C ASP A 164 -5.16 11.61 12.73
N TYR A 165 -4.08 11.12 12.09
CA TYR A 165 -3.96 9.79 11.49
C TYR A 165 -2.58 9.13 11.75
N GLY A 166 -2.44 7.84 11.41
CA GLY A 166 -1.17 7.13 11.57
C GLY A 166 -0.11 7.53 10.54
N GLY A 167 1.17 7.38 10.89
CA GLY A 167 2.28 7.75 10.00
C GLY A 167 2.32 6.90 8.70
N PRO A 168 2.68 7.51 7.56
CA PRO A 168 2.92 6.75 6.33
C PRO A 168 4.22 5.95 6.46
N SER A 169 4.32 4.86 5.69
CA SER A 169 5.51 4.02 5.63
C SER A 169 5.72 3.55 4.19
N PRO A 170 6.85 3.85 3.55
CA PRO A 170 7.17 3.24 2.28
C PRO A 170 7.31 1.73 2.43
N VAL A 171 6.87 1.00 1.40
CA VAL A 171 6.88 -0.46 1.35
C VAL A 171 7.89 -0.91 0.31
N THR A 172 7.76 -0.44 -0.93
CA THR A 172 8.67 -0.81 -2.01
C THR A 172 8.64 0.20 -3.17
N TRP A 173 9.70 0.23 -3.98
CA TRP A 173 9.70 0.89 -5.29
C TRP A 173 9.12 -0.01 -6.38
N SER A 174 8.66 0.60 -7.48
CA SER A 174 8.46 -0.12 -8.74
C SER A 174 9.82 -0.47 -9.38
N PRO A 175 9.89 -1.54 -10.20
CA PRO A 175 11.12 -1.96 -10.89
C PRO A 175 11.76 -0.89 -11.78
N ASP A 176 10.98 0.06 -12.30
CA ASP A 176 11.45 1.20 -13.11
C ASP A 176 11.85 2.42 -12.26
N GLY A 177 11.68 2.34 -10.94
CA GLY A 177 11.96 3.40 -9.99
C GLY A 177 11.10 4.67 -10.19
N GLN A 178 9.97 4.59 -10.90
CA GLN A 178 9.08 5.75 -11.14
C GLN A 178 7.91 5.83 -10.16
N TRP A 179 7.65 4.77 -9.41
CA TRP A 179 6.54 4.67 -8.48
C TRP A 179 7.00 4.11 -7.14
N ILE A 180 6.29 4.48 -6.08
CA ILE A 180 6.51 4.00 -4.73
C ILE A 180 5.17 3.49 -4.21
N LEU A 181 5.20 2.29 -3.63
CA LEU A 181 4.10 1.74 -2.85
C LEU A 181 4.28 2.17 -1.40
N LEU A 182 3.27 2.85 -0.85
CA LEU A 182 3.22 3.30 0.53
C LEU A 182 2.11 2.57 1.28
N ARG A 183 2.29 2.42 2.58
CA ARG A 183 1.26 2.05 3.52
C ARG A 183 0.89 3.27 4.35
N TYR A 184 -0.40 3.51 4.54
CA TYR A 184 -0.88 4.63 5.34
C TYR A 184 -2.10 4.25 6.20
N TRP A 185 -2.09 4.66 7.47
CA TRP A 185 -3.21 4.42 8.39
C TRP A 185 -4.14 5.62 8.43
N ALA A 186 -4.85 5.82 7.32
CA ALA A 186 -5.93 6.82 7.19
C ALA A 186 -7.10 6.55 8.15
N ARG A 187 -7.34 5.28 8.51
CA ARG A 187 -8.49 4.84 9.32
C ARG A 187 -8.10 3.66 10.23
N THR A 188 -9.04 2.78 10.56
CA THR A 188 -8.82 1.60 11.41
C THR A 188 -7.91 0.56 10.78
N HIS A 189 -7.82 0.54 9.45
CA HIS A 189 -7.07 -0.43 8.66
C HIS A 189 -6.04 0.30 7.79
N PRO A 190 -4.86 -0.30 7.51
CA PRO A 190 -3.90 0.31 6.62
C PRO A 190 -4.35 0.22 5.16
N GLU A 191 -4.20 1.33 4.47
CA GLU A 191 -4.38 1.44 3.03
C GLU A 191 -3.04 1.27 2.33
N LEU A 192 -3.05 0.70 1.12
CA LEU A 192 -1.91 0.74 0.21
C LEU A 192 -2.13 1.82 -0.83
N TRP A 193 -1.17 2.72 -0.94
CA TRP A 193 -1.18 3.82 -1.89
C TRP A 193 -0.03 3.68 -2.87
N ILE A 194 -0.26 4.10 -4.11
CA ILE A 194 0.78 4.25 -5.11
C ILE A 194 0.99 5.74 -5.35
N ILE A 195 2.25 6.17 -5.31
CA ILE A 195 2.66 7.54 -5.58
C ILE A 195 3.75 7.56 -6.66
N SER A 196 3.69 8.53 -7.58
CA SER A 196 4.78 8.78 -8.52
C SER A 196 6.01 9.32 -7.79
N ARG A 197 7.19 9.10 -8.36
CA ARG A 197 8.48 9.56 -7.80
C ARG A 197 8.53 11.06 -7.52
N ASP A 198 7.80 11.86 -8.29
CA ASP A 198 7.69 13.32 -8.12
C ASP A 198 6.53 13.76 -7.22
N GLY A 199 5.71 12.81 -6.75
CA GLY A 199 4.56 13.05 -5.89
C GLY A 199 3.30 13.58 -6.58
N ALA A 200 3.37 13.89 -7.87
CA ALA A 200 2.28 14.53 -8.61
C ALA A 200 1.06 13.61 -8.85
N THR A 201 1.30 12.29 -8.89
CA THR A 201 0.25 11.30 -9.08
C THR A 201 0.17 10.40 -7.85
N GLN A 202 -1.03 10.26 -7.29
CA GLN A 202 -1.31 9.46 -6.09
C GLN A 202 -2.64 8.73 -6.26
N GLY A 203 -2.74 7.51 -5.71
CA GLY A 203 -3.98 6.76 -5.71
C GLY A 203 -4.00 5.61 -4.71
N THR A 204 -5.17 5.31 -4.19
CA THR A 204 -5.39 4.21 -3.24
C THR A 204 -5.58 2.91 -4.01
N LEU A 205 -4.65 1.97 -3.87
CA LEU A 205 -4.72 0.65 -4.50
C LEU A 205 -5.73 -0.25 -3.80
N THR A 206 -5.73 -0.26 -2.47
CA THR A 206 -6.68 -1.03 -1.65
C THR A 206 -6.74 -0.48 -0.23
N THR A 207 -7.88 -0.67 0.43
CA THR A 207 -8.11 -0.36 1.86
C THR A 207 -8.02 -1.59 2.76
N ASP A 208 -7.80 -2.76 2.17
CA ASP A 208 -7.86 -4.06 2.86
C ASP A 208 -6.49 -4.76 2.84
N ALA A 209 -5.42 -4.05 3.23
CA ALA A 209 -4.07 -4.62 3.28
C ALA A 209 -3.65 -4.95 4.71
N SER A 210 -2.81 -5.97 4.92
CA SER A 210 -2.05 -6.09 6.18
C SER A 210 -0.82 -5.18 6.18
N GLY A 211 -0.32 -4.83 4.99
CA GLY A 211 0.67 -3.80 4.77
C GLY A 211 2.10 -4.16 5.17
N SER A 212 2.43 -5.42 5.46
CA SER A 212 3.77 -5.80 5.94
C SER A 212 4.76 -6.19 4.84
N ALA A 213 4.30 -6.72 3.71
CA ALA A 213 5.17 -7.17 2.62
C ALA A 213 4.48 -7.04 1.26
N ALA A 214 5.22 -6.55 0.27
CA ALA A 214 4.76 -6.45 -1.11
C ALA A 214 5.94 -6.50 -2.10
N SER A 215 5.65 -6.90 -3.33
CA SER A 215 6.59 -6.92 -4.45
C SER A 215 5.85 -6.54 -5.73
N TRP A 216 6.58 -5.92 -6.65
CA TRP A 216 6.08 -5.35 -7.88
C TRP A 216 6.83 -5.97 -9.06
N TYR A 217 6.10 -6.38 -10.09
CA TYR A 217 6.62 -6.86 -11.36
C TYR A 217 6.16 -5.94 -12.50
N ILE A 218 7.08 -5.58 -13.40
CA ILE A 218 6.78 -4.88 -14.66
C ILE A 218 7.36 -5.70 -15.81
N GLU A 219 6.50 -6.05 -16.77
CA GLU A 219 6.89 -6.78 -17.98
C GLU A 219 7.99 -6.03 -18.74
N GLY A 220 9.06 -6.76 -19.11
CA GLY A 220 10.21 -6.18 -19.80
C GLY A 220 11.14 -5.33 -18.93
N VAL A 221 10.81 -5.07 -17.66
CA VAL A 221 11.66 -4.32 -16.72
C VAL A 221 12.20 -5.22 -15.61
N GLY A 222 11.34 -6.00 -14.93
CA GLY A 222 11.77 -6.94 -13.89
C GLY A 222 10.92 -6.89 -12.62
N THR A 223 11.51 -7.32 -11.51
CA THR A 223 10.84 -7.41 -10.19
C THR A 223 11.51 -6.51 -9.15
N TYR A 224 10.74 -6.06 -8.17
CA TYR A 224 11.22 -5.29 -7.04
C TYR A 224 10.43 -5.62 -5.76
N PRO A 225 11.05 -5.69 -4.57
CA PRO A 225 12.49 -5.63 -4.34
C PRO A 225 13.23 -6.80 -5.02
N PRO A 226 14.55 -6.66 -5.27
CA PRO A 226 15.33 -7.76 -5.83
C PRO A 226 15.33 -8.94 -4.86
N ILE A 227 15.30 -10.15 -5.41
CA ILE A 227 15.39 -11.37 -4.63
C ILE A 227 16.76 -11.42 -3.93
N PRO A 228 16.83 -11.61 -2.60
CA PRO A 228 18.10 -11.76 -1.90
C PRO A 228 18.97 -12.86 -2.52
N GLU A 229 20.28 -12.63 -2.62
CA GLU A 229 21.23 -13.62 -3.16
C GLU A 229 21.14 -14.96 -2.43
N SER A 230 20.84 -14.96 -1.12
CA SER A 230 20.66 -16.17 -0.32
C SER A 230 19.48 -17.04 -0.79
N TYR A 231 18.51 -16.48 -1.51
CA TYR A 231 17.37 -17.20 -2.05
C TYR A 231 17.57 -17.65 -3.50
N GLN A 232 18.62 -17.15 -4.16
CA GLN A 232 19.02 -17.55 -5.49
C GLN A 232 19.89 -18.81 -5.37
N ARG A 233 19.42 -19.94 -5.91
CA ARG A 233 20.14 -21.22 -5.91
C ARG A 233 20.85 -21.47 -7.23
#